data_AF-A0A1W9GJD7-F1
#
_entry.id   AF-A0A1W9GJD7-F1
#
_cell.length_a   1.000
_cell.length_b   1.000
_cell.length_c   1.000
_cell.angle_alpha   90.00
_cell.angle_beta   90.00
_cell.angle_gamma   90.00
#
_symmetry.space_group_name_H-M   'P 1'
#
loop_
_entity.id
_entity.type
_entity.pdbx_description
1 polymer ?
#
loop_
_entity_poly.entity_id
_entity_poly.type
_entity_poly.pdbx_seq_one_letter_code
_entity_poly.pdbx_strand_id
1 'polypeptide(L)'
;MPLEDDFSDILKKARTGRGLSVGDVARTTGLPGGDITALERGDPPRDRAEVRALATALGLRAAPLEQIAVDKWEPVAQRMPPWVEMVQGSINGYGVQGYILIDGNEALLVDTGYNAPAMLDRLRRRGLRLLGICLTHGHADHAEGIEQILNHHEVPVYLGPEDISLLSWQPRPDVLVAPTDGLSIKVGRRTIHCVTTPGHTPGGICYRVDDPQLPVCFVGDTLFAGSIGRSNPKELYATHLNSVTHSVLALSPDYRLFPGHGPATTVEEELDHNPFATII
;
A
#
# COMPACT_ATOMS: atom_id res chain seq x y z
N MET A 1 3.03 -8.41 12.83
CA MET A 1 3.03 -8.84 11.42
C MET A 1 4.40 -8.51 10.89
N PRO A 2 5.13 -9.43 10.25
CA PRO A 2 6.44 -9.11 9.67
C PRO A 2 6.28 -8.08 8.56
N LEU A 3 7.36 -7.33 8.25
CA LEU A 3 7.41 -6.46 7.08
C LEU A 3 7.00 -7.21 5.82
N GLU A 4 6.34 -6.51 4.89
CA GLU A 4 6.02 -7.07 3.57
C GLU A 4 7.28 -7.26 2.74
N ASP A 5 8.15 -6.25 2.71
CA ASP A 5 9.38 -6.27 1.94
C ASP A 5 10.60 -6.39 2.83
N ASP A 6 11.58 -7.13 2.34
CA ASP A 6 12.92 -7.13 2.88
C ASP A 6 13.88 -6.26 2.04
N PHE A 7 15.16 -6.28 2.43
CA PHE A 7 16.23 -5.59 1.73
C PHE A 7 16.29 -5.96 0.23
N SER A 8 16.12 -7.24 -0.11
CA SER A 8 16.19 -7.72 -1.49
C SER A 8 15.06 -7.14 -2.35
N ASP A 9 13.86 -7.04 -1.80
CA ASP A 9 12.70 -6.50 -2.51
C ASP A 9 12.84 -5.00 -2.74
N ILE A 10 13.32 -4.26 -1.75
CA ILE A 10 13.62 -2.83 -1.86
C ILE A 10 14.64 -2.59 -2.99
N LEU A 11 15.72 -3.37 -3.06
CA LEU A 11 16.73 -3.25 -4.13
C LEU A 11 16.10 -3.52 -5.52
N LYS A 12 15.36 -4.63 -5.67
CA LYS A 12 14.70 -4.98 -6.94
C LYS A 12 13.75 -3.89 -7.41
N LYS A 13 12.93 -3.37 -6.50
CA LYS A 13 11.92 -2.32 -6.78
C LYS A 13 12.60 -1.06 -7.26
N ALA A 14 13.61 -0.59 -6.53
CA ALA A 14 14.36 0.61 -6.91
C ALA A 14 15.11 0.45 -8.23
N ARG A 15 15.81 -0.67 -8.43
CA ARG A 15 16.56 -0.94 -9.67
C ARG A 15 15.63 -1.03 -10.88
N THR A 16 14.58 -1.85 -10.78
CA THR A 16 13.65 -2.09 -11.88
C THR A 16 12.85 -0.84 -12.21
N GLY A 17 12.37 -0.12 -11.20
CA GLY A 17 11.62 1.12 -11.36
C GLY A 17 12.44 2.24 -12.02
N ARG A 18 13.75 2.30 -11.74
CA ARG A 18 14.68 3.20 -12.44
C ARG A 18 15.12 2.71 -13.83
N GLY A 19 14.66 1.54 -14.27
CA GLY A 19 15.05 0.94 -15.53
C GLY A 19 16.53 0.54 -15.61
N LEU A 20 17.20 0.37 -14.46
CA LEU A 20 18.62 0.04 -14.40
C LEU A 20 18.83 -1.46 -14.61
N SER A 21 19.84 -1.81 -15.40
CA SER A 21 20.34 -3.20 -15.43
C SER A 21 21.21 -3.47 -14.20
N VAL A 22 21.42 -4.74 -13.87
CA VAL A 22 22.42 -5.14 -12.86
C VAL A 22 23.81 -4.60 -13.22
N GLY A 23 24.14 -4.57 -14.52
CA GLY A 23 25.42 -4.04 -15.02
C GLY A 23 25.60 -2.53 -14.79
N ASP A 24 24.51 -1.75 -14.80
CA ASP A 24 24.57 -0.33 -14.49
C ASP A 24 24.81 -0.09 -13.01
N VAL A 25 24.15 -0.85 -12.14
CA VAL A 25 24.38 -0.80 -10.69
C VAL A 25 25.80 -1.26 -10.34
N ALA A 26 26.29 -2.33 -10.97
CA ALA A 26 27.66 -2.82 -10.81
C ALA A 26 28.69 -1.74 -11.18
N ARG A 27 28.48 -1.03 -12.28
CA ARG A 27 29.37 0.05 -12.72
C ARG A 27 29.40 1.22 -11.75
N THR A 28 28.25 1.61 -11.20
CA THR A 28 28.15 2.74 -10.25
C THR A 28 28.71 2.39 -8.88
N THR A 29 28.50 1.17 -8.41
CA THR A 29 28.91 0.73 -7.06
C THR A 29 30.33 0.17 -7.01
N GLY A 30 30.86 -0.31 -8.14
CA GLY A 30 32.09 -1.11 -8.19
C GLY A 30 31.90 -2.56 -7.71
N LEU A 31 30.67 -2.97 -7.39
CA LEU A 31 30.36 -4.34 -6.95
C LEU A 31 30.26 -5.29 -8.15
N PRO A 32 30.68 -6.56 -8.01
CA PRO A 32 30.40 -7.58 -9.02
C PRO A 32 28.89 -7.71 -9.28
N GLY A 33 28.49 -7.85 -10.54
CA GLY A 33 27.08 -8.04 -10.89
C GLY A 33 26.49 -9.34 -10.32
N GLY A 34 27.33 -10.36 -10.10
CA GLY A 34 26.95 -11.58 -9.40
C GLY A 34 26.49 -11.31 -7.96
N ASP A 35 27.24 -10.47 -7.24
CA ASP A 35 26.92 -10.09 -5.86
C ASP A 35 25.59 -9.32 -5.80
N ILE A 36 25.37 -8.36 -6.70
CA ILE A 36 24.08 -7.63 -6.78
C ILE A 36 22.91 -8.60 -7.06
N THR A 37 23.10 -9.57 -7.96
CA THR A 37 22.08 -10.58 -8.26
C THR A 37 21.80 -11.47 -7.05
N ALA A 38 22.83 -11.80 -6.28
CA ALA A 38 22.71 -12.60 -5.07
C ALA A 38 21.95 -11.84 -3.98
N LEU A 39 22.25 -10.55 -3.77
CA LEU A 39 21.52 -9.68 -2.84
C LEU A 39 20.04 -9.58 -3.22
N GLU A 40 19.73 -9.39 -4.51
CA GLU A 40 18.34 -9.41 -4.98
C GLU A 40 17.69 -10.79 -4.81
N ARG A 41 18.43 -11.89 -4.65
CA ARG A 41 17.85 -13.21 -4.35
C ARG A 41 17.69 -13.50 -2.87
N GLY A 42 18.04 -12.55 -2.01
CA GLY A 42 17.89 -12.66 -0.55
C GLY A 42 19.21 -12.91 0.20
N ASP A 43 20.35 -12.93 -0.47
CA ASP A 43 21.63 -12.98 0.24
C ASP A 43 21.80 -11.70 1.08
N PRO A 44 22.29 -11.80 2.33
CA PRO A 44 22.49 -10.64 3.17
C PRO A 44 23.64 -9.77 2.66
N PRO A 45 23.60 -8.45 2.87
CA PRO A 45 24.73 -7.59 2.57
C PRO A 45 25.93 -7.94 3.47
N ARG A 46 27.14 -7.77 2.93
CA ARG A 46 28.41 -8.03 3.63
C ARG A 46 28.61 -7.08 4.79
N ASP A 47 28.36 -5.79 4.56
CA ASP A 47 28.51 -4.73 5.54
C ASP A 47 27.68 -3.49 5.19
N ARG A 48 27.70 -2.48 6.08
CA ARG A 48 27.01 -1.20 5.86
C ARG A 48 27.60 -0.41 4.69
N ALA A 49 28.87 -0.59 4.33
CA ALA A 49 29.45 0.14 3.21
C ALA A 49 28.86 -0.34 1.88
N GLU A 50 28.62 -1.64 1.73
CA GLU A 50 27.89 -2.22 0.60
C GLU A 50 26.46 -1.68 0.51
N VAL A 51 25.73 -1.64 1.64
CA VAL A 51 24.37 -1.07 1.69
C VAL A 51 24.36 0.39 1.25
N ARG A 52 25.30 1.23 1.73
CA ARG A 52 25.41 2.64 1.33
C ARG A 52 25.71 2.82 -0.16
N ALA A 53 26.61 2.01 -0.71
CA ALA A 53 26.94 2.05 -2.14
C ALA A 53 25.70 1.75 -2.99
N LEU A 54 24.94 0.71 -2.65
CA LEU A 54 23.69 0.36 -3.31
C LEU A 54 22.63 1.44 -3.15
N ALA A 55 22.47 2.00 -1.95
CA ALA A 55 21.52 3.08 -1.69
C ALA A 55 21.78 4.27 -2.61
N THR A 56 23.03 4.71 -2.72
CA THR A 56 23.41 5.82 -3.59
C THR A 56 23.16 5.49 -5.07
N ALA A 57 23.55 4.29 -5.52
CA ALA A 57 23.36 3.88 -6.92
C ALA A 57 21.88 3.76 -7.31
N LEU A 58 21.02 3.42 -6.36
CA LEU A 58 19.58 3.23 -6.56
C LEU A 58 18.75 4.46 -6.18
N GLY A 59 19.39 5.54 -5.71
CA GLY A 59 18.72 6.75 -5.24
C GLY A 59 17.76 6.49 -4.08
N LEU A 60 18.20 5.65 -3.13
CA LEU A 60 17.52 5.36 -1.87
C LEU A 60 18.22 6.10 -0.72
N ARG A 61 17.48 6.35 0.36
CA ARG A 61 18.06 6.85 1.61
C ARG A 61 18.89 5.77 2.29
N ALA A 62 20.18 6.05 2.47
CA ALA A 62 21.13 5.07 2.98
C ALA A 62 20.88 4.65 4.43
N ALA A 63 20.62 5.59 5.35
CA ALA A 63 20.39 5.27 6.76
C ALA A 63 19.13 4.40 6.99
N PRO A 64 17.96 4.73 6.42
CA PRO A 64 16.81 3.82 6.38
C PRO A 64 17.11 2.42 5.81
N LEU A 65 17.84 2.36 4.68
CA LEU A 65 18.16 1.07 4.07
C LEU A 65 19.06 0.22 4.95
N GLU A 66 20.02 0.84 5.65
CA GLU A 66 20.84 0.16 6.67
C GLU A 66 20.01 -0.34 7.85
N GLN A 67 19.03 0.43 8.32
CA GLN A 67 18.16 0.03 9.43
C GLN A 67 17.35 -1.22 9.10
N ILE A 68 16.84 -1.32 7.87
CA ILE A 68 16.11 -2.51 7.41
C ILE A 68 17.08 -3.68 7.19
N ALA A 69 18.19 -3.44 6.48
CA ALA A 69 19.09 -4.52 6.06
C ALA A 69 19.88 -5.13 7.24
N VAL A 70 20.37 -4.27 8.14
CA VAL A 70 21.32 -4.62 9.22
C VAL A 70 20.66 -4.59 10.58
N ASP A 71 19.93 -3.52 10.91
CA ASP A 71 19.35 -3.33 12.25
C ASP A 71 18.01 -4.05 12.44
N LYS A 72 17.46 -4.62 11.36
CA LYS A 72 16.17 -5.34 11.32
C LYS A 72 15.04 -4.50 11.92
N TRP A 73 14.97 -3.24 11.50
CA TRP A 73 13.92 -2.34 11.89
C TRP A 73 12.53 -2.91 11.60
N GLU A 74 11.61 -2.68 12.52
CA GLU A 74 10.18 -2.96 12.40
C GLU A 74 9.41 -1.75 12.95
N PRO A 75 8.25 -1.39 12.38
CA PRO A 75 7.46 -0.28 12.89
C PRO A 75 6.88 -0.62 14.27
N VAL A 76 6.67 0.43 15.06
CA VAL A 76 5.93 0.35 16.31
C VAL A 76 4.51 -0.15 16.00
N ALA A 77 4.08 -1.18 16.72
CA ALA A 77 2.76 -1.78 16.52
C ALA A 77 1.65 -0.76 16.70
N GLN A 78 0.94 -0.44 15.61
CA GLN A 78 -0.14 0.52 15.63
C GLN A 78 -1.44 -0.10 16.17
N ARG A 79 -2.14 0.66 17.01
CA ARG A 79 -3.48 0.29 17.48
C ARG A 79 -4.52 0.69 16.42
N MET A 80 -5.32 -0.29 16.00
CA MET A 80 -6.47 -0.04 15.14
C MET A 80 -7.47 0.90 15.83
N PRO A 81 -7.96 1.97 15.17
CA PRO A 81 -9.04 2.77 15.72
C PRO A 81 -10.26 1.90 16.04
N PRO A 82 -11.05 2.24 17.09
CA PRO A 82 -12.19 1.42 17.51
C PRO A 82 -13.32 1.34 16.46
N TRP A 83 -13.24 2.18 15.43
CA TRP A 83 -14.18 2.27 14.31
C TRP A 83 -13.63 1.61 13.03
N VAL A 84 -12.50 0.91 13.12
CA VAL A 84 -11.93 0.12 12.01
C VAL A 84 -11.77 -1.32 12.45
N GLU A 85 -12.21 -2.26 11.63
CA GLU A 85 -11.87 -3.68 11.75
C GLU A 85 -11.01 -4.09 10.57
N MET A 86 -9.92 -4.81 10.84
CA MET A 86 -9.09 -5.42 9.80
C MET A 86 -9.56 -6.86 9.54
N VAL A 87 -9.69 -7.21 8.27
CA VAL A 87 -9.92 -8.56 7.77
C VAL A 87 -8.68 -9.01 7.03
N GLN A 88 -8.09 -10.12 7.49
CA GLN A 88 -6.91 -10.71 6.87
C GLN A 88 -7.33 -11.85 5.94
N GLY A 89 -6.71 -11.90 4.78
CA GLY A 89 -6.73 -13.05 3.88
C GLY A 89 -5.32 -13.42 3.45
N SER A 90 -5.24 -14.24 2.41
CA SER A 90 -3.97 -14.68 1.85
C SER A 90 -4.16 -15.09 0.40
N ILE A 91 -3.23 -14.69 -0.46
CA ILE A 91 -3.13 -15.16 -1.84
C ILE A 91 -1.76 -15.82 -2.04
N ASN A 92 -1.73 -17.08 -2.50
CA ASN A 92 -0.47 -17.80 -2.74
C ASN A 92 0.54 -17.79 -1.57
N GLY A 93 0.08 -17.66 -0.32
CA GLY A 93 0.92 -17.59 0.88
C GLY A 93 1.33 -16.19 1.32
N TYR A 94 1.00 -15.15 0.54
CA TYR A 94 1.19 -13.74 0.91
C TYR A 94 -0.03 -13.23 1.64
N GLY A 95 0.18 -12.61 2.81
CA GLY A 95 -0.90 -12.05 3.62
C GLY A 95 -1.37 -10.73 3.02
N VAL A 96 -2.69 -10.58 2.88
CA VAL A 96 -3.33 -9.35 2.38
C VAL A 96 -4.42 -8.91 3.35
N GLN A 97 -4.66 -7.61 3.42
CA GLN A 97 -5.55 -6.97 4.38
C GLN A 97 -6.60 -6.16 3.65
N GLY A 98 -7.84 -6.27 4.15
CA GLY A 98 -8.90 -5.33 3.86
C GLY A 98 -9.46 -4.79 5.17
N TYR A 99 -10.21 -3.70 5.09
CA TYR A 99 -10.66 -2.97 6.25
C TYR A 99 -12.16 -2.71 6.19
N ILE A 100 -12.81 -2.71 7.35
CA ILE A 100 -14.21 -2.33 7.52
C ILE A 100 -14.23 -1.08 8.41
N LEU A 101 -14.60 0.06 7.82
CA LEU A 101 -14.81 1.31 8.56
C LEU A 101 -16.26 1.33 9.03
N ILE A 102 -16.48 1.62 10.32
CA ILE A 102 -17.78 1.44 10.97
C ILE A 102 -18.11 2.66 11.82
N ASP A 103 -19.29 3.26 11.58
CA ASP A 103 -19.86 4.28 12.46
C ASP A 103 -21.35 4.02 12.65
N GLY A 104 -21.77 3.81 13.91
CA GLY A 104 -23.12 3.33 14.21
C GLY A 104 -23.38 1.95 13.59
N ASN A 105 -24.40 1.87 12.73
CA ASN A 105 -24.73 0.68 11.94
C ASN A 105 -24.30 0.79 10.48
N GLU A 106 -23.56 1.82 10.09
CA GLU A 106 -23.10 2.00 8.72
C GLU A 106 -21.67 1.53 8.55
N ALA A 107 -21.35 1.01 7.36
CA ALA A 107 -20.01 0.54 7.04
C ALA A 107 -19.55 0.91 5.64
N LEU A 108 -18.23 1.06 5.48
CA LEU A 108 -17.53 1.00 4.20
C LEU A 108 -16.50 -0.13 4.26
N LEU A 109 -16.28 -0.79 3.12
CA LEU A 109 -15.13 -1.66 2.95
C LEU A 109 -14.01 -0.89 2.26
N VAL A 110 -12.77 -1.10 2.69
CA VAL A 110 -11.57 -0.71 1.94
C VAL A 110 -10.81 -1.97 1.57
N ASP A 111 -10.72 -2.25 0.28
CA ASP A 111 -10.30 -3.53 -0.31
C ASP A 111 -11.10 -4.74 0.21
N THR A 112 -10.88 -5.92 -0.36
CA THR A 112 -11.52 -7.17 0.08
C THR A 112 -10.62 -8.03 0.96
N GLY A 113 -9.33 -7.70 1.03
CA GLY A 113 -8.33 -8.53 1.70
C GLY A 113 -8.33 -9.97 1.19
N TYR A 114 -8.71 -10.19 -0.08
CA TYR A 114 -8.96 -11.50 -0.68
C TYR A 114 -9.85 -12.43 0.19
N ASN A 115 -10.77 -11.85 0.98
CA ASN A 115 -11.55 -12.58 1.98
C ASN A 115 -12.98 -12.01 2.13
N ALA A 116 -13.68 -11.90 1.01
CA ALA A 116 -15.09 -11.51 0.96
C ALA A 116 -16.00 -12.31 1.92
N PRO A 117 -15.86 -13.64 2.11
CA PRO A 117 -16.67 -14.38 3.07
C PRO A 117 -16.54 -13.86 4.50
N ALA A 118 -15.32 -13.53 4.96
CA ALA A 118 -15.11 -12.97 6.29
C ALA A 118 -15.72 -11.58 6.42
N MET A 119 -15.61 -10.74 5.39
CA MET A 119 -16.22 -9.40 5.39
C MET A 119 -17.74 -9.47 5.50
N LEU A 120 -18.40 -10.29 4.66
CA LEU A 120 -19.84 -10.50 4.70
C LEU A 120 -20.31 -11.02 6.06
N ASP A 121 -19.56 -11.94 6.66
CA ASP A 121 -19.87 -12.50 7.96
C ASP A 121 -19.68 -11.47 9.10
N ARG A 122 -18.73 -10.54 9.00
CA ARG A 122 -18.60 -9.39 9.92
C ARG A 122 -19.79 -8.43 9.78
N LEU A 123 -20.13 -8.03 8.56
CA LEU A 123 -21.30 -7.17 8.27
C LEU A 123 -22.58 -7.77 8.86
N ARG A 124 -22.83 -9.06 8.59
CA ARG A 124 -24.02 -9.78 9.06
C ARG A 124 -24.09 -9.85 10.59
N ARG A 125 -23.02 -10.30 11.27
CA ARG A 125 -23.04 -10.46 12.73
C ARG A 125 -23.23 -9.15 13.48
N ARG A 126 -22.73 -8.05 12.92
CA ARG A 126 -22.85 -6.72 13.51
C ARG A 126 -24.11 -5.96 13.06
N GLY A 127 -24.90 -6.52 12.14
CA GLY A 127 -26.09 -5.86 11.59
C GLY A 127 -25.75 -4.56 10.84
N LEU A 128 -24.62 -4.53 10.14
CA LEU A 128 -24.12 -3.34 9.46
C LEU A 128 -24.76 -3.19 8.07
N ARG A 129 -25.12 -1.94 7.74
CA ARG A 129 -25.52 -1.51 6.42
C ARG A 129 -24.28 -1.06 5.66
N LEU A 130 -23.87 -1.86 4.68
CA LEU A 130 -22.78 -1.49 3.77
C LEU A 130 -23.23 -0.31 2.88
N LEU A 131 -22.38 0.71 2.76
CA LEU A 131 -22.64 1.91 1.95
C LEU A 131 -21.85 1.93 0.65
N GLY A 132 -20.74 1.18 0.57
CA GLY A 132 -19.85 1.20 -0.57
C GLY A 132 -18.57 0.39 -0.34
N ILE A 133 -17.90 0.07 -1.43
CA ILE A 133 -16.62 -0.66 -1.46
C ILE A 133 -15.58 0.28 -2.05
N CYS A 134 -14.52 0.56 -1.31
CA CYS A 134 -13.45 1.48 -1.65
C CYS A 134 -12.22 0.66 -2.05
N LEU A 135 -11.89 0.58 -3.35
CA LEU A 135 -10.70 -0.13 -3.79
C LEU A 135 -9.52 0.80 -3.90
N THR A 136 -8.42 0.44 -3.23
CA THR A 136 -7.16 1.16 -3.36
C THR A 136 -6.58 0.98 -4.75
N HIS A 137 -6.76 -0.19 -5.36
CA HIS A 137 -6.39 -0.48 -6.74
C HIS A 137 -7.03 -1.78 -7.25
N GLY A 138 -6.85 -2.09 -8.54
CA GLY A 138 -7.54 -3.19 -9.23
C GLY A 138 -6.90 -4.58 -9.16
N HIS A 139 -5.82 -4.81 -8.39
CA HIS A 139 -5.21 -6.14 -8.32
C HIS A 139 -6.12 -7.15 -7.59
N ALA A 140 -5.97 -8.42 -7.96
CA ALA A 140 -6.87 -9.50 -7.56
C ALA A 140 -6.95 -9.69 -6.03
N ASP A 141 -5.82 -9.63 -5.34
CA ASP A 141 -5.73 -9.71 -3.88
C ASP A 141 -6.46 -8.59 -3.13
N HIS A 142 -6.72 -7.46 -3.79
CA HIS A 142 -7.49 -6.35 -3.24
C HIS A 142 -8.94 -6.31 -3.72
N ALA A 143 -9.20 -6.74 -4.96
CA ALA A 143 -10.49 -6.54 -5.63
C ALA A 143 -11.33 -7.82 -5.83
N GLU A 144 -10.75 -9.01 -5.66
CA GLU A 144 -11.49 -10.26 -5.84
C GLU A 144 -12.53 -10.48 -4.74
N GLY A 145 -13.59 -11.20 -5.08
CA GLY A 145 -14.72 -11.46 -4.19
C GLY A 145 -15.74 -10.32 -4.12
N ILE A 146 -15.54 -9.21 -4.84
CA ILE A 146 -16.53 -8.13 -4.90
C ILE A 146 -17.87 -8.60 -5.47
N GLU A 147 -17.89 -9.43 -6.52
CA GLU A 147 -19.15 -9.97 -7.05
C GLU A 147 -19.95 -10.70 -5.97
N GLN A 148 -19.27 -11.45 -5.10
CA GLN A 148 -19.90 -12.11 -3.96
C GLN A 148 -20.50 -11.09 -2.98
N ILE A 149 -19.82 -9.97 -2.72
CA ILE A 149 -20.32 -8.90 -1.85
C ILE A 149 -21.53 -8.21 -2.50
N LEU A 150 -21.44 -7.88 -3.79
CA LEU A 150 -22.49 -7.19 -4.54
C LEU A 150 -23.77 -8.02 -4.67
N ASN A 151 -23.66 -9.35 -4.71
CA ASN A 151 -24.81 -10.25 -4.68
C ASN A 151 -25.64 -10.16 -3.38
N HIS A 152 -25.04 -9.65 -2.29
CA HIS A 152 -25.71 -9.43 -1.01
C HIS A 152 -26.01 -7.95 -0.74
N HIS A 153 -25.18 -7.05 -1.29
CA HIS A 153 -25.20 -5.62 -1.04
C HIS A 153 -24.95 -4.84 -2.34
N GLU A 154 -26.02 -4.37 -2.98
CA GLU A 154 -25.90 -3.52 -4.17
C GLU A 154 -25.50 -2.09 -3.75
N VAL A 155 -24.19 -1.83 -3.79
CA VAL A 155 -23.57 -0.57 -3.32
C VAL A 155 -22.56 -0.06 -4.35
N PRO A 156 -22.23 1.24 -4.35
CA PRO A 156 -21.17 1.77 -5.20
C PRO A 156 -19.81 1.14 -4.90
N VAL A 157 -19.04 0.89 -5.96
CA VAL A 157 -17.64 0.49 -5.95
C VAL A 157 -16.81 1.66 -6.44
N TYR A 158 -15.98 2.21 -5.56
CA TYR A 158 -15.05 3.29 -5.87
C TYR A 158 -13.74 2.67 -6.35
N LEU A 159 -13.37 2.93 -7.60
CA LEU A 159 -12.16 2.39 -8.23
C LEU A 159 -11.62 3.40 -9.26
N GLY A 160 -10.30 3.58 -9.28
CA GLY A 160 -9.65 4.39 -10.30
C GLY A 160 -9.94 3.84 -11.70
N PRO A 161 -10.45 4.66 -12.64
CA PRO A 161 -10.94 4.17 -13.93
C PRO A 161 -9.84 3.47 -14.76
N GLU A 162 -8.57 3.83 -14.55
CA GLU A 162 -7.42 3.22 -15.23
C GLU A 162 -7.16 1.77 -14.77
N ASP A 163 -7.71 1.36 -13.63
CA ASP A 163 -7.54 0.02 -13.06
C ASP A 163 -8.68 -0.93 -13.42
N ILE A 164 -9.73 -0.47 -14.13
CA ILE A 164 -10.85 -1.34 -14.56
C ILE A 164 -10.34 -2.57 -15.33
N SER A 165 -9.30 -2.39 -16.14
CA SER A 165 -8.70 -3.49 -16.92
C SER A 165 -7.91 -4.52 -16.09
N LEU A 166 -7.58 -4.20 -14.83
CA LEU A 166 -6.90 -5.11 -13.91
C LEU A 166 -7.88 -6.07 -13.22
N LEU A 167 -9.17 -5.74 -13.21
CA LEU A 167 -10.20 -6.61 -12.66
C LEU A 167 -10.34 -7.88 -13.49
N SER A 168 -10.45 -9.01 -12.80
CA SER A 168 -10.79 -10.31 -13.39
C SER A 168 -12.26 -10.44 -13.79
N TRP A 169 -13.11 -9.57 -13.25
CA TRP A 169 -14.54 -9.52 -13.47
C TRP A 169 -14.93 -8.22 -14.16
N GLN A 170 -16.08 -8.22 -14.84
CA GLN A 170 -16.56 -7.05 -15.56
C GLN A 170 -17.61 -6.31 -14.71
N PRO A 171 -17.23 -5.21 -14.02
CA PRO A 171 -18.20 -4.44 -13.25
C PRO A 171 -19.28 -3.85 -14.12
N ARG A 172 -20.51 -3.86 -13.59
CA ARG A 172 -21.62 -3.13 -14.21
C ARG A 172 -21.31 -1.62 -14.11
N PRO A 173 -21.46 -0.84 -15.20
CA PRO A 173 -21.10 0.57 -15.17
C PRO A 173 -21.87 1.42 -14.14
N ASP A 174 -23.07 1.00 -13.74
CA ASP A 174 -23.93 1.70 -12.79
C ASP A 174 -23.48 1.57 -11.32
N VAL A 175 -22.67 0.56 -11.00
CA VAL A 175 -22.10 0.41 -9.65
C VAL A 175 -20.74 1.09 -9.52
N LEU A 176 -20.05 1.39 -10.62
CA LEU A 176 -18.74 2.02 -10.57
C LEU A 176 -18.85 3.51 -10.32
N VAL A 177 -18.04 3.99 -9.39
CA VAL A 177 -17.79 5.42 -9.18
C VAL A 177 -16.30 5.64 -9.39
N ALA A 178 -15.94 6.58 -10.26
CA ALA A 178 -14.55 7.01 -10.45
C ALA A 178 -14.23 8.11 -9.41
N PRO A 179 -13.53 7.78 -8.31
CA PRO A 179 -13.06 8.77 -7.36
C PRO A 179 -12.03 9.72 -7.95
N THR A 180 -12.09 10.97 -7.51
CA THR A 180 -11.14 12.04 -7.83
C THR A 180 -10.61 12.63 -6.52
N ASP A 181 -9.51 13.38 -6.58
CA ASP A 181 -9.07 14.15 -5.41
C ASP A 181 -10.20 15.04 -4.88
N GLY A 182 -10.39 15.00 -3.57
CA GLY A 182 -11.44 15.77 -2.88
C GLY A 182 -12.83 15.14 -2.90
N LEU A 183 -13.07 14.07 -3.69
CA LEU A 183 -14.28 13.26 -3.52
C LEU A 183 -14.31 12.75 -2.08
N SER A 184 -15.48 12.85 -1.45
CA SER A 184 -15.68 12.47 -0.07
C SER A 184 -16.85 11.51 0.08
N ILE A 185 -16.63 10.43 0.82
CA ILE A 185 -17.61 9.38 1.09
C ILE A 185 -17.98 9.46 2.58
N LYS A 186 -19.26 9.37 2.91
CA LYS A 186 -19.71 9.43 4.32
C LYS A 186 -19.97 8.03 4.88
N VAL A 187 -19.58 7.82 6.13
CA VAL A 187 -20.00 6.69 6.96
C VAL A 187 -20.34 7.23 8.36
N GLY A 188 -21.62 7.25 8.71
CA GLY A 188 -22.12 7.92 9.90
C GLY A 188 -21.68 9.39 9.96
N ARG A 189 -20.87 9.72 10.97
CA ARG A 189 -20.31 11.06 11.22
C ARG A 189 -18.91 11.24 10.64
N ARG A 190 -18.32 10.19 10.07
CA ARG A 190 -16.99 10.23 9.46
C ARG A 190 -17.07 10.56 7.98
N THR A 191 -16.04 11.25 7.51
CA THR A 191 -15.83 11.56 6.11
C THR A 191 -14.53 10.92 5.66
N ILE A 192 -14.60 10.11 4.61
CA ILE A 192 -13.45 9.50 3.96
C ILE A 192 -13.15 10.32 2.73
N HIS A 193 -11.93 10.83 2.60
CA HIS A 193 -11.45 11.59 1.46
C HIS A 193 -10.68 10.67 0.51
N CYS A 194 -11.04 10.67 -0.76
CA CYS A 194 -10.28 10.00 -1.80
C CYS A 194 -9.05 10.85 -2.17
N VAL A 195 -7.89 10.21 -2.23
CA VAL A 195 -6.61 10.80 -2.61
C VAL A 195 -6.04 9.95 -3.73
N THR A 196 -5.92 10.49 -4.93
CA THR A 196 -5.34 9.77 -6.06
C THR A 196 -3.85 9.58 -5.83
N THR A 197 -3.38 8.35 -5.99
CA THR A 197 -1.99 7.95 -5.79
C THR A 197 -1.53 6.99 -6.88
N PRO A 198 -1.56 7.43 -8.17
CA PRO A 198 -1.06 6.61 -9.27
C PRO A 198 0.41 6.26 -9.04
N GLY A 199 0.81 5.03 -9.37
CA GLY A 199 2.16 4.59 -9.09
C GLY A 199 2.33 3.08 -9.07
N HIS A 200 1.80 2.43 -8.04
CA HIS A 200 1.74 0.98 -7.98
C HIS A 200 0.92 0.45 -9.17
N THR A 201 -0.28 0.98 -9.33
CA THR A 201 -1.12 0.88 -10.52
C THR A 201 -1.42 2.28 -11.09
N PRO A 202 -1.87 2.40 -12.35
CA PRO A 202 -2.21 3.70 -12.92
C PRO A 202 -3.41 4.39 -12.23
N GLY A 203 -4.37 3.61 -11.70
CA GLY A 203 -5.58 4.11 -11.05
C GLY A 203 -5.56 4.03 -9.53
N GLY A 204 -4.37 3.98 -8.90
CA GLY A 204 -4.21 3.82 -7.46
C GLY A 204 -4.80 4.96 -6.62
N ILE A 205 -5.32 4.62 -5.44
CA ILE A 205 -6.07 5.52 -4.53
C ILE A 205 -5.76 5.20 -3.08
N CYS A 206 -5.53 6.24 -2.30
CA CYS A 206 -5.55 6.19 -0.84
C CYS A 206 -6.87 6.75 -0.29
N TYR A 207 -7.32 6.19 0.83
CA TYR A 207 -8.53 6.65 1.52
C TYR A 207 -8.16 7.25 2.87
N ARG A 208 -8.31 8.57 2.99
CA ARG A 208 -7.91 9.34 4.17
C ARG A 208 -9.09 9.66 5.06
N VAL A 209 -8.95 9.53 6.38
CA VAL A 209 -9.96 9.94 7.36
C VAL A 209 -9.32 10.89 8.36
N ASP A 210 -9.81 12.12 8.38
CA ASP A 210 -9.31 13.20 9.23
C ASP A 210 -10.02 13.15 10.59
N ASP A 211 -9.88 12.03 11.32
CA ASP A 211 -10.43 11.88 12.68
C ASP A 211 -9.58 12.71 13.66
N PRO A 212 -10.20 13.58 14.50
CA PRO A 212 -9.47 14.53 15.34
C PRO A 212 -8.50 13.91 16.36
N GLN A 213 -8.67 12.62 16.71
CA GLN A 213 -7.82 11.94 17.68
C GLN A 213 -6.97 10.85 17.03
N LEU A 214 -7.51 10.20 15.98
CA LEU A 214 -6.87 9.06 15.34
C LEU A 214 -6.92 9.25 13.82
N PRO A 215 -6.16 10.19 13.24
CA PRO A 215 -6.10 10.34 11.79
C PRO A 215 -5.49 9.10 11.15
N VAL A 216 -6.07 8.66 10.04
CA VAL A 216 -5.63 7.45 9.33
C VAL A 216 -5.68 7.63 7.83
N CYS A 217 -4.86 6.87 7.12
CA CYS A 217 -4.90 6.73 5.67
C CYS A 217 -4.76 5.24 5.30
N PHE A 218 -5.71 4.70 4.56
CA PHE A 218 -5.61 3.37 3.97
C PHE A 218 -4.87 3.53 2.64
N VAL A 219 -3.66 2.99 2.56
CA VAL A 219 -2.71 3.29 1.48
C VAL A 219 -2.58 2.16 0.45
N GLY A 220 -3.22 1.02 0.70
CA GLY A 220 -3.11 -0.17 -0.17
C GLY A 220 -1.64 -0.50 -0.42
N ASP A 221 -1.28 -0.56 -1.69
CA ASP A 221 0.08 -0.86 -2.15
C ASP A 221 0.86 0.40 -2.57
N THR A 222 0.34 1.58 -2.26
CA THR A 222 1.07 2.84 -2.45
C THR A 222 2.30 2.90 -1.54
N LEU A 223 2.16 2.43 -0.30
CA LEU A 223 3.24 2.43 0.69
C LEU A 223 3.11 1.21 1.61
N PHE A 224 4.25 0.62 1.95
CA PHE A 224 4.38 -0.40 3.00
C PHE A 224 5.31 0.11 4.10
N ALA A 225 5.25 -0.47 5.29
CA ALA A 225 6.20 -0.11 6.34
C ALA A 225 7.65 -0.32 5.87
N GLY A 226 8.42 0.76 5.75
CA GLY A 226 9.80 0.75 5.27
C GLY A 226 9.98 0.48 3.77
N SER A 227 8.91 0.53 2.95
CA SER A 227 9.00 0.28 1.50
C SER A 227 7.82 0.88 0.72
N ILE A 228 7.67 0.51 -0.55
CA ILE A 228 6.55 0.86 -1.43
C ILE A 228 6.11 -0.36 -2.24
N GLY A 229 4.89 -0.37 -2.78
CA GLY A 229 4.48 -1.38 -3.75
C GLY A 229 5.33 -1.33 -5.02
N ARG A 230 5.40 -2.45 -5.74
CA ARG A 230 6.10 -2.48 -7.03
C ARG A 230 5.26 -1.75 -8.08
N SER A 231 5.81 -0.75 -8.76
CA SER A 231 5.13 -0.15 -9.92
C SER A 231 4.95 -1.17 -11.05
N ASN A 232 3.70 -1.36 -11.45
CA ASN A 232 3.30 -2.22 -12.55
C ASN A 232 2.20 -1.53 -13.37
N PRO A 233 2.53 -0.89 -14.50
CA PRO A 233 3.80 -0.94 -15.23
C PRO A 233 4.96 -0.21 -14.55
N LYS A 234 6.21 -0.63 -14.81
CA LYS A 234 7.42 -0.08 -14.15
C LYS A 234 7.64 1.40 -14.46
N GLU A 235 7.13 1.87 -15.59
CA GLU A 235 7.23 3.26 -16.07
C GLU A 235 6.53 4.24 -15.12
N LEU A 236 5.60 3.75 -14.28
CA LEU A 236 4.96 4.55 -13.24
C LEU A 236 5.84 4.80 -12.03
N TYR A 237 7.06 4.25 -11.94
CA TYR A 237 7.88 4.37 -10.75
C TYR A 237 8.13 5.82 -10.31
N ALA A 238 8.43 6.73 -11.25
CA ALA A 238 8.59 8.15 -10.92
C ALA A 238 7.29 8.78 -10.39
N THR A 239 6.15 8.45 -11.02
CA THR A 239 4.82 8.85 -10.54
C THR A 239 4.52 8.28 -9.16
N HIS A 240 4.95 7.05 -8.89
CA HIS A 240 4.75 6.39 -7.61
C HIS A 240 5.50 7.10 -6.49
N LEU A 241 6.79 7.39 -6.69
CA LEU A 241 7.59 8.16 -5.74
C LEU A 241 6.99 9.56 -5.50
N ASN A 242 6.43 10.17 -6.55
CA ASN A 242 5.74 11.44 -6.44
C ASN A 242 4.47 11.33 -5.57
N SER A 243 3.64 10.32 -5.79
CA SER A 243 2.43 10.05 -4.99
C SER A 243 2.78 9.76 -3.52
N VAL A 244 3.80 8.94 -3.27
CA VAL A 244 4.28 8.65 -1.92
C VAL A 244 4.74 9.94 -1.22
N THR A 245 5.57 10.74 -1.88
CA THR A 245 6.17 11.94 -1.29
C THR A 245 5.13 13.04 -1.05
N HIS A 246 4.31 13.35 -2.06
CA HIS A 246 3.46 14.55 -2.06
C HIS A 246 2.02 14.30 -1.61
N SER A 247 1.57 13.05 -1.58
CA SER A 247 0.20 12.70 -1.14
C SER A 247 0.19 11.99 0.20
N VAL A 248 1.07 11.00 0.42
CA VAL A 248 1.08 10.18 1.64
C VAL A 248 1.99 10.78 2.72
N LEU A 249 3.26 11.01 2.39
CA LEU A 249 4.26 11.53 3.35
C LEU A 249 4.15 13.04 3.59
N ALA A 250 3.30 13.74 2.82
CA ALA A 250 2.94 15.14 3.05
C ALA A 250 1.83 15.32 4.11
N LEU A 251 1.22 14.22 4.57
CA LEU A 251 0.28 14.25 5.69
C LEU A 251 1.02 14.58 7.00
N SER A 252 0.26 14.93 8.04
CA SER A 252 0.85 15.17 9.36
C SER A 252 1.55 13.90 9.89
N PRO A 253 2.67 14.02 10.61
CA PRO A 253 3.44 12.87 11.10
C PRO A 253 2.63 11.84 11.92
N ASP A 254 1.54 12.27 12.57
CA ASP A 254 0.67 11.44 13.41
C ASP A 254 -0.35 10.59 12.64
N TYR A 255 -0.44 10.73 11.31
CA TYR A 255 -1.29 9.85 10.49
C TYR A 255 -0.80 8.41 10.56
N ARG A 256 -1.71 7.50 10.90
CA ARG A 256 -1.48 6.05 10.79
C ARG A 256 -1.75 5.60 9.37
N LEU A 257 -0.83 4.83 8.82
CA LEU A 257 -0.91 4.30 7.47
C LEU A 257 -1.26 2.82 7.55
N PHE A 258 -2.35 2.44 6.89
CA PHE A 258 -2.87 1.07 6.83
C PHE A 258 -2.65 0.51 5.43
N PRO A 259 -1.59 -0.29 5.22
CA PRO A 259 -1.29 -0.87 3.91
C PRO A 259 -2.19 -2.06 3.57
N GLY A 260 -2.14 -2.51 2.32
CA GLY A 260 -2.70 -3.80 1.93
C GLY A 260 -1.92 -4.98 2.50
N HIS A 261 -0.61 -4.81 2.63
CA HIS A 261 0.34 -5.86 2.98
C HIS A 261 1.30 -5.38 4.08
N GLY A 262 1.76 -6.30 4.92
CA GLY A 262 2.65 -5.98 6.04
C GLY A 262 1.98 -5.13 7.15
N PRO A 263 2.74 -4.74 8.19
CA PRO A 263 2.21 -4.02 9.34
C PRO A 263 1.82 -2.59 8.99
N ALA A 264 0.87 -2.05 9.76
CA ALA A 264 0.60 -0.62 9.80
C ALA A 264 1.80 0.16 10.34
N THR A 265 1.93 1.40 9.91
CA THR A 265 3.02 2.34 10.25
C THR A 265 2.45 3.75 10.47
N THR A 266 3.31 4.76 10.61
CA THR A 266 2.91 6.17 10.66
C THR A 266 3.70 6.99 9.65
N VAL A 267 3.22 8.19 9.31
CA VAL A 267 3.97 9.11 8.46
C VAL A 267 5.32 9.48 9.11
N GLU A 268 5.36 9.69 10.43
CA GLU A 268 6.61 9.91 11.17
C GLU A 268 7.60 8.76 10.96
N GLU A 269 7.15 7.52 11.18
CA GLU A 269 8.01 6.34 11.01
C GLU A 269 8.51 6.20 9.57
N GLU A 270 7.67 6.45 8.56
CA GLU A 270 8.10 6.35 7.16
C GLU A 270 9.04 7.49 6.76
N LEU A 271 8.86 8.69 7.30
CA LEU A 271 9.83 9.79 7.12
C LEU A 271 11.18 9.46 7.75
N ASP A 272 11.23 8.70 8.83
CA ASP A 272 12.48 8.31 9.49
C ASP A 272 13.11 7.05 8.90
N HIS A 273 12.30 6.09 8.45
CA HIS A 273 12.71 4.70 8.20
C HIS A 273 12.43 4.17 6.80
N ASN A 274 11.74 4.91 5.92
CA ASN A 274 11.50 4.45 4.54
C ASN A 274 12.66 4.86 3.59
N PRO A 275 13.33 3.91 2.91
CA PRO A 275 14.38 4.20 1.95
C PRO A 275 13.91 4.98 0.71
N PHE A 276 12.63 4.90 0.36
CA PHE A 276 12.02 5.60 -0.79
C PHE A 276 11.50 7.00 -0.45
N ALA A 277 11.50 7.43 0.82
CA ALA A 277 11.09 8.77 1.24
C ALA A 277 12.13 9.85 0.88
N THR A 278 12.55 9.90 -0.38
CA THR A 278 13.50 10.90 -0.90
C THR A 278 12.78 12.20 -1.16
N ILE A 279 13.32 13.31 -0.64
CA ILE A 279 12.91 14.65 -1.06
C ILE A 279 13.40 14.83 -2.51
N ILE A 280 12.48 14.89 -3.46
CA ILE A 280 12.76 15.16 -4.89
C ILE A 280 12.95 16.66 -5.08
#